data_AF-A0A1Y3BHU6-F1
#
_entry.id   AF-A0A1Y3BHU6-F1
#
_cell.length_a   1.000
_cell.length_b   1.000
_cell.length_c   1.000
_cell.angle_alpha   90.00
_cell.angle_beta   90.00
_cell.angle_gamma   90.00
#
_symmetry.space_group_name_H-M   'P 1'
#
loop_
_entity.id
_entity.type
_entity.pdbx_description
1 polymer ?
#
loop_
_entity_poly.entity_id
_entity_poly.type
_entity_poly.pdbx_seq_one_letter_code
_entity_poly.pdbx_strand_id
1 'polypeptide(L)'
;RFRYNESERETNPLQIDEVIRLKAKKVDGFIGGQFLPALITDIIISMDDQYLFLSAWLFGEIHQYTGLQDDHLRMVGRIRVGGMLIVSPTSTIKVIDDDDDDEPTMMIHSNICGKKIRGGPQMLQLSLDGRRLYCTNSLYSTWDAEFYPDMYHNGSQLFKININNDRLELDEQFVVDFGDEPNGPTLAHEMRYPNGDCTSDIWI
;
A
#
# COMPACT_ATOMS: atom_id res chain seq x y z
N ARG A 1 -17.53 -6.10 14.26
CA ARG A 1 -18.54 -5.03 14.54
C ARG A 1 -18.23 -4.29 15.85
N PHE A 2 -17.57 -3.12 15.80
CA PHE A 2 -17.20 -2.34 17.01
C PHE A 2 -18.44 -1.73 17.69
N ARG A 3 -18.68 -2.09 18.96
CA ARG A 3 -19.61 -1.38 19.85
C ARG A 3 -18.82 -0.92 21.07
N TYR A 4 -18.16 0.22 20.95
CA TYR A 4 -17.59 0.89 22.12
C TYR A 4 -18.69 1.74 22.76
N ASN A 5 -19.18 1.31 23.92
CA ASN A 5 -20.06 2.12 24.76
C ASN A 5 -19.28 2.57 25.99
N GLU A 6 -18.90 3.84 26.02
CA GLU A 6 -18.09 4.44 27.08
C GLU A 6 -18.78 4.33 28.47
N SER A 7 -20.12 4.27 28.51
CA SER A 7 -20.88 4.13 29.76
C SER A 7 -20.77 2.75 30.41
N GLU A 8 -20.25 1.75 29.70
CA GLU A 8 -20.11 0.37 30.18
C GLU A 8 -18.66 -0.03 30.42
N ARG A 9 -17.71 0.92 30.50
CA ARG A 9 -16.27 0.64 30.57
C ARG A 9 -15.86 -0.31 31.72
N GLU A 10 -16.55 -0.26 32.86
CA GLU A 10 -16.29 -1.15 34.00
C GLU A 10 -16.90 -2.55 33.82
N THR A 11 -17.96 -2.70 33.02
CA THR A 11 -18.69 -3.96 32.80
C THR A 11 -18.38 -4.62 31.46
N ASN A 12 -17.80 -3.88 30.52
CA ASN A 12 -17.42 -4.31 29.18
C ASN A 12 -16.11 -3.60 28.78
N PRO A 13 -14.96 -4.10 29.26
CA PRO A 13 -13.67 -3.48 28.96
C PRO A 13 -13.41 -3.50 27.45
N LEU A 14 -12.67 -2.51 26.95
CA LEU A 14 -12.23 -2.48 25.56
C LEU A 14 -11.47 -3.77 25.24
N GLN A 15 -12.07 -4.62 24.41
CA GLN A 15 -11.41 -5.79 23.86
C GLN A 15 -10.69 -5.38 22.57
N ILE A 16 -9.40 -5.74 22.49
CA ILE A 16 -8.54 -5.47 21.34
C ILE A 16 -8.06 -6.81 20.81
N ASP A 17 -8.48 -7.16 19.61
CA ASP A 17 -8.04 -8.36 18.91
C ASP A 17 -7.08 -7.96 17.78
N GLU A 18 -5.95 -8.66 17.66
CA GLU A 18 -5.02 -8.49 16.54
C GLU A 18 -5.64 -9.16 15.30
N VAL A 19 -6.03 -8.35 14.31
CA VAL A 19 -6.70 -8.84 13.08
C VAL A 19 -5.78 -8.95 11.87
N ILE A 20 -4.77 -8.07 11.78
CA ILE A 20 -3.76 -8.08 10.72
C ILE A 20 -2.41 -7.72 11.35
N ARG A 21 -1.39 -8.54 11.08
CA ARG A 21 0.00 -8.25 11.44
C ARG A 21 0.92 -8.54 10.28
N LEU A 22 1.69 -7.53 9.87
CA LEU A 22 2.81 -7.68 8.95
C LEU A 22 4.10 -7.67 9.78
N LYS A 23 4.79 -8.80 9.86
CA LYS A 23 6.03 -8.88 10.64
C LYS A 23 7.13 -8.10 9.94
N ALA A 24 7.99 -7.48 10.74
CA ALA A 24 9.17 -6.80 10.19
C ALA A 24 10.13 -7.84 9.62
N LYS A 25 10.66 -7.59 8.43
CA LYS A 25 11.62 -8.47 7.75
C LYS A 25 13.04 -8.14 8.22
N LYS A 26 13.85 -9.16 8.48
CA LYS A 26 15.25 -8.95 8.86
C LYS A 26 16.06 -8.62 7.62
N VAL A 27 16.72 -7.48 7.61
CA VAL A 27 17.44 -6.98 6.43
C VAL A 27 18.83 -6.44 6.79
N ASP A 28 19.71 -6.43 5.80
CA ASP A 28 20.97 -5.68 5.79
C ASP A 28 20.79 -4.41 4.95
N GLY A 29 21.49 -3.33 5.31
CA GLY A 29 21.50 -2.08 4.53
C GLY A 29 20.33 -1.11 4.74
N PHE A 30 19.43 -1.37 5.69
CA PHE A 30 18.35 -0.45 6.06
C PHE A 30 18.80 0.56 7.12
N ILE A 31 18.50 1.85 6.89
CA ILE A 31 18.91 2.94 7.78
C ILE A 31 18.27 2.87 9.18
N GLY A 32 17.08 2.27 9.29
CA GLY A 32 16.36 2.09 10.55
C GLY A 32 16.80 0.88 11.37
N GLY A 33 17.88 0.19 10.98
CA GLY A 33 18.45 -0.95 11.72
C GLY A 33 18.27 -2.30 11.01
N GLN A 34 18.23 -3.38 11.79
CA GLN A 34 18.23 -4.76 11.26
C GLN A 34 16.85 -5.27 10.82
N PHE A 35 15.79 -4.50 11.10
CA PHE A 35 14.41 -4.90 10.83
C PHE A 35 13.72 -3.82 10.02
N LEU A 36 13.27 -4.17 8.82
CA LEU A 36 12.43 -3.34 7.98
C LEU A 36 10.96 -3.58 8.37
N PRO A 37 10.23 -2.57 8.87
CA PRO A 37 8.80 -2.70 9.09
C PRO A 37 8.04 -2.56 7.77
N ALA A 38 6.82 -3.12 7.70
CA ALA A 38 5.95 -2.95 6.53
C ALA A 38 5.54 -1.49 6.29
N LEU A 39 5.32 -0.77 7.40
CA LEU A 39 4.75 0.57 7.49
C LEU A 39 3.43 0.68 6.71
N ILE A 40 2.35 0.22 7.34
CA ILE A 40 1.00 0.34 6.80
C ILE A 40 0.59 1.82 6.87
N THR A 41 0.36 2.45 5.71
CA THR A 41 0.11 3.90 5.64
C THR A 41 -1.31 4.27 5.25
N ASP A 42 -2.01 3.38 4.53
CA ASP A 42 -3.38 3.64 4.09
C ASP A 42 -4.20 2.35 4.05
N ILE A 43 -5.51 2.50 4.20
CA ILE A 43 -6.49 1.43 4.08
C ILE A 43 -7.72 1.93 3.32
N ILE A 44 -8.34 1.06 2.53
CA ILE A 44 -9.59 1.37 1.82
C ILE A 44 -10.51 0.14 1.80
N ILE A 45 -11.81 0.37 2.00
CA ILE A 45 -12.85 -0.66 2.00
C ILE A 45 -13.63 -0.57 0.69
N SER A 46 -13.98 -1.71 0.10
CA SER A 46 -14.80 -1.76 -1.11
C SER A 46 -16.24 -1.31 -0.86
N MET A 47 -16.90 -0.74 -1.87
CA MET A 47 -18.28 -0.24 -1.76
C MET A 47 -19.30 -1.28 -1.30
N ASP A 48 -19.01 -2.57 -1.48
CA ASP A 48 -19.85 -3.70 -1.08
C ASP A 48 -19.46 -4.30 0.29
N ASP A 49 -18.55 -3.65 1.02
CA ASP A 49 -17.98 -4.06 2.30
C ASP A 49 -17.38 -5.48 2.30
N GLN A 50 -17.03 -6.03 1.12
CA GLN A 50 -16.47 -7.38 1.00
C GLN A 50 -14.95 -7.42 1.17
N TYR A 51 -14.28 -6.32 0.82
CA TYR A 51 -12.82 -6.27 0.71
C TYR A 51 -12.20 -5.09 1.45
N LEU A 52 -11.08 -5.35 2.10
CA LEU A 52 -10.19 -4.37 2.71
C LEU A 52 -8.87 -4.40 1.95
N PHE A 53 -8.42 -3.26 1.47
CA PHE A 53 -7.09 -3.09 0.91
C PHE A 53 -6.24 -2.29 1.89
N LEU A 54 -4.94 -2.59 1.93
CA LEU A 54 -3.97 -1.79 2.66
C LEU A 54 -2.68 -1.62 1.85
N SER A 55 -1.98 -0.51 2.07
CA SER A 55 -0.66 -0.24 1.50
C SER A 55 0.42 -0.37 2.58
N ALA A 56 1.42 -1.20 2.32
CA ALA A 56 2.62 -1.38 3.12
C ALA A 56 3.78 -0.66 2.42
N TRP A 57 3.94 0.63 2.74
CA TRP A 57 4.76 1.58 2.00
C TRP A 57 6.21 1.16 1.90
N LEU A 58 6.83 0.77 3.01
CA LEU A 58 8.24 0.36 3.01
C LEU A 58 8.47 -0.97 2.30
N PHE A 59 7.54 -1.92 2.45
CA PHE A 59 7.63 -3.20 1.75
C PHE A 59 7.42 -3.06 0.24
N GLY A 60 6.70 -2.04 -0.21
CA GLY A 60 6.31 -1.93 -1.61
C GLY A 60 5.08 -2.79 -1.91
N GLU A 61 4.21 -3.05 -0.96
CA GLU A 61 3.15 -4.05 -1.10
C GLU A 61 1.75 -3.46 -0.95
N ILE A 62 0.80 -3.98 -1.72
CA ILE A 62 -0.63 -3.80 -1.51
C ILE A 62 -1.25 -5.15 -1.25
N HIS A 63 -2.02 -5.24 -0.17
CA HIS A 63 -2.70 -6.45 0.25
C HIS A 63 -4.21 -6.26 0.10
N GLN A 64 -4.89 -7.31 -0.31
CA GLN A 64 -6.35 -7.41 -0.36
C GLN A 64 -6.79 -8.50 0.62
N TYR A 65 -7.74 -8.15 1.49
CA TYR A 65 -8.35 -9.04 2.47
C TYR A 65 -9.84 -9.14 2.22
N THR A 66 -10.43 -10.28 2.56
CA THR A 66 -11.90 -10.47 2.64
C THR A 66 -12.27 -10.96 4.04
N GLY A 67 -13.56 -11.04 4.36
CA GLY A 67 -14.06 -11.46 5.67
C GLY A 67 -14.32 -10.30 6.64
N LEU A 68 -14.60 -9.10 6.11
CA LEU A 68 -15.01 -7.94 6.91
C LEU A 68 -16.35 -8.17 7.63
N GLN A 69 -17.29 -8.85 6.97
CA GLN A 69 -18.66 -8.99 7.45
C GLN A 69 -18.81 -9.99 8.60
N ASP A 70 -17.91 -10.97 8.68
CA ASP A 70 -17.90 -12.02 9.69
C ASP A 70 -16.75 -11.87 10.70
N ASP A 71 -16.02 -10.74 10.69
CA ASP A 71 -14.86 -10.47 11.56
C ASP A 71 -13.73 -11.54 11.43
N HIS A 72 -13.63 -12.23 10.28
CA HIS A 72 -12.60 -13.24 9.98
C HIS A 72 -11.76 -12.84 8.76
N LEU A 73 -10.93 -11.80 8.93
CA LEU A 73 -10.08 -11.28 7.86
C LEU A 73 -9.07 -12.32 7.37
N ARG A 74 -9.04 -12.53 6.05
CA ARG A 74 -8.08 -13.39 5.36
C ARG A 74 -7.53 -12.70 4.14
N MET A 75 -6.21 -12.76 3.93
CA MET A 75 -5.57 -12.21 2.74
C MET A 75 -5.94 -13.09 1.54
N VAL A 76 -6.41 -12.46 0.46
CA VAL A 76 -6.79 -13.12 -0.80
C VAL A 76 -5.96 -12.63 -1.99
N GLY A 77 -5.32 -11.47 -1.86
CA GLY A 77 -4.47 -10.91 -2.90
C GLY A 77 -3.30 -10.13 -2.30
N ARG A 78 -2.16 -10.16 -3.00
CA ARG A 78 -0.95 -9.41 -2.67
C ARG A 78 -0.23 -9.04 -3.97
N ILE A 79 0.25 -7.81 -4.07
CA ILE A 79 1.09 -7.36 -5.19
C ILE A 79 2.25 -6.52 -4.65
N ARG A 80 3.43 -6.64 -5.26
CA ARG A 80 4.63 -5.89 -4.90
C ARG A 80 5.03 -4.96 -6.03
N VAL A 81 5.00 -3.67 -5.75
CA VAL A 81 5.17 -2.56 -6.69
C VAL A 81 6.12 -1.54 -6.04
N GLY A 82 7.36 -1.47 -6.53
CA GLY A 82 8.41 -0.64 -5.92
C GLY A 82 8.83 -1.14 -4.53
N GLY A 83 8.95 -0.21 -3.58
CA GLY A 83 9.33 -0.49 -2.19
C GLY A 83 10.82 -0.66 -1.94
N MET A 84 11.18 -0.86 -0.66
CA MET A 84 12.54 -1.14 -0.23
C MET A 84 12.95 -2.59 -0.45
N LEU A 85 11.99 -3.50 -0.57
CA LEU A 85 12.22 -4.93 -0.84
C LEU A 85 12.44 -5.23 -2.33
N ILE A 86 12.48 -4.19 -3.18
CA ILE A 86 12.74 -4.36 -4.61
C ILE A 86 14.14 -4.96 -4.81
N VAL A 87 14.19 -6.15 -5.42
CA VAL A 87 15.46 -6.77 -5.82
C VAL A 87 15.88 -6.12 -7.13
N SER A 88 16.83 -5.20 -7.06
CA SER A 88 17.47 -4.59 -8.23
C SER A 88 18.99 -4.56 -8.04
N PRO A 89 19.80 -4.48 -9.12
CA PRO A 89 21.26 -4.34 -9.00
C PRO A 89 21.70 -3.13 -8.17
N THR A 90 20.82 -2.14 -8.05
CA THR A 90 21.02 -0.91 -7.27
C THR A 90 20.40 -0.94 -5.88
N SER A 91 19.70 -2.02 -5.50
CA SER A 91 19.09 -2.12 -4.19
C SER A 91 20.16 -2.26 -3.12
N THR A 92 20.12 -1.37 -2.13
CA THR A 92 21.02 -1.41 -0.98
C THR A 92 20.54 -2.37 0.11
N ILE A 93 19.29 -2.81 0.03
CA ILE A 93 18.65 -3.63 1.07
C ILE A 93 18.66 -5.10 0.66
N LYS A 94 19.16 -5.96 1.56
CA LYS A 94 19.19 -7.41 1.38
C LYS A 94 18.37 -8.09 2.47
N VAL A 95 17.41 -8.91 2.09
CA VAL A 95 16.64 -9.72 3.04
C VAL A 95 17.53 -10.86 3.55
N ILE A 96 17.71 -10.94 4.87
CA ILE A 96 18.55 -11.94 5.55
C ILE A 96 17.72 -13.13 5.99
N ASP A 97 16.49 -12.86 6.44
CA ASP A 97 15.57 -13.85 6.99
C ASP A 97 14.16 -13.50 6.54
N ASP A 98 13.49 -14.46 5.90
CA ASP A 98 12.13 -14.31 5.38
C ASP A 98 11.27 -15.51 5.77
N ASP A 99 11.12 -15.70 7.08
CA ASP A 99 10.26 -16.74 7.66
C ASP A 99 8.77 -16.63 7.22
N ASP A 100 8.36 -15.54 6.55
CA ASP A 100 6.97 -15.29 6.12
C ASP A 100 6.76 -15.46 4.60
N ASP A 101 7.80 -15.61 3.76
CA ASP A 101 7.63 -15.89 2.31
C ASP A 101 7.81 -17.39 2.02
N ASP A 102 6.76 -18.18 2.27
CA ASP A 102 6.56 -19.49 1.64
C ASP A 102 6.29 -19.38 0.12
N GLU A 103 6.22 -18.16 -0.43
CA GLU A 103 5.96 -17.89 -1.84
C GLU A 103 7.24 -17.41 -2.55
N PRO A 104 8.03 -18.35 -3.13
CA PRO A 104 9.17 -17.98 -3.94
C PRO A 104 8.66 -17.22 -5.16
N THR A 105 9.22 -16.05 -5.44
CA THR A 105 9.06 -15.30 -6.71
C THR A 105 7.69 -14.66 -6.97
N MET A 106 7.13 -13.93 -6.00
CA MET A 106 6.10 -12.94 -6.37
C MET A 106 6.70 -11.94 -7.37
N MET A 107 6.04 -11.72 -8.52
CA MET A 107 6.52 -10.78 -9.53
C MET A 107 6.73 -9.40 -8.90
N ILE A 108 7.99 -8.96 -8.89
CA ILE A 108 8.36 -7.64 -8.39
C ILE A 108 8.23 -6.67 -9.56
N HIS A 109 7.23 -5.80 -9.50
CA HIS A 109 7.08 -4.76 -10.49
C HIS A 109 8.03 -3.60 -10.15
N SER A 110 9.02 -3.39 -11.02
CA SER A 110 10.04 -2.34 -10.88
C SER A 110 9.92 -1.23 -11.91
N ASN A 111 9.11 -1.45 -12.96
CA ASN A 111 8.93 -0.53 -14.07
C ASN A 111 7.49 -0.58 -14.59
N ILE A 112 6.99 0.56 -15.09
CA ILE A 112 5.71 0.73 -15.79
C ILE A 112 5.97 1.60 -17.02
N CYS A 113 5.51 1.22 -18.21
CA CYS A 113 5.79 1.97 -19.45
C CYS A 113 7.29 2.32 -19.66
N GLY A 114 8.21 1.46 -19.20
CA GLY A 114 9.66 1.74 -19.26
C GLY A 114 10.16 2.80 -18.28
N LYS A 115 9.30 3.35 -17.42
CA LYS A 115 9.66 4.21 -16.29
C LYS A 115 9.89 3.37 -15.04
N LYS A 116 10.97 3.63 -14.32
CA LYS A 116 11.23 3.04 -13.01
C LYS A 116 10.13 3.42 -12.02
N ILE A 117 9.69 2.46 -11.22
CA ILE A 117 8.82 2.72 -10.07
C ILE A 117 9.69 3.23 -8.92
N ARG A 118 9.35 4.41 -8.41
CA ARG A 118 10.00 5.05 -7.26
C ARG A 118 9.11 4.86 -6.03
N GLY A 119 9.70 4.83 -4.84
CA GLY A 119 8.91 4.67 -3.62
C GLY A 119 8.17 3.34 -3.51
N GLY A 120 7.30 3.23 -2.51
CA GLY A 120 6.30 2.16 -2.39
C GLY A 120 4.88 2.73 -2.42
N PRO A 121 3.86 1.86 -2.47
CA PRO A 121 2.46 2.27 -2.53
C PRO A 121 2.05 2.99 -1.24
N GLN A 122 1.34 4.10 -1.35
CA GLN A 122 0.91 4.93 -0.23
C GLN A 122 -0.61 5.16 -0.26
N MET A 123 -1.14 6.24 -0.82
CA MET A 123 -2.60 6.46 -0.85
C MET A 123 -3.22 5.53 -1.89
N LEU A 124 -4.33 4.92 -1.51
CA LEU A 124 -5.16 4.06 -2.33
C LEU A 124 -6.47 4.75 -2.67
N GLN A 125 -6.95 4.54 -3.90
CA GLN A 125 -8.30 4.93 -4.29
C GLN A 125 -8.94 3.87 -5.17
N LEU A 126 -10.10 3.38 -4.76
CA LEU A 126 -10.77 2.25 -5.38
C LEU A 126 -11.96 2.73 -6.22
N SER A 127 -12.07 2.21 -7.44
CA SER A 127 -13.25 2.43 -8.28
C SER A 127 -14.52 1.86 -7.64
N LEU A 128 -15.65 2.54 -7.82
CA LEU A 128 -16.95 2.13 -7.26
C LEU A 128 -17.36 0.68 -7.60
N ASP A 129 -16.92 0.16 -8.75
CA ASP A 129 -17.17 -1.23 -9.17
C ASP A 129 -16.16 -2.24 -8.60
N GLY A 130 -15.22 -1.81 -7.76
CA GLY A 130 -14.20 -2.64 -7.11
C GLY A 130 -13.13 -3.20 -8.03
N ARG A 131 -13.03 -2.77 -9.29
CA ARG A 131 -12.17 -3.40 -10.31
C ARG A 131 -10.83 -2.72 -10.55
N ARG A 132 -10.67 -1.48 -10.12
CA ARG A 132 -9.49 -0.65 -10.38
C ARG A 132 -9.07 0.04 -9.09
N LEU A 133 -7.85 -0.23 -8.66
CA LEU A 133 -7.22 0.43 -7.53
C LEU A 133 -6.12 1.35 -8.06
N TYR A 134 -6.27 2.64 -7.80
CA TYR A 134 -5.27 3.65 -8.12
C TYR A 134 -4.41 3.92 -6.90
N CYS A 135 -3.13 4.12 -7.11
CA CYS A 135 -2.16 4.28 -6.03
C CYS A 135 -1.15 5.38 -6.35
N THR A 136 -0.94 6.28 -5.40
CA THR A 136 0.21 7.20 -5.35
C THR A 136 1.22 6.70 -4.33
N ASN A 137 2.45 7.23 -4.38
CA ASN A 137 3.58 6.68 -3.62
C ASN A 137 4.25 7.67 -2.64
N SER A 138 3.86 8.94 -2.60
CA SER A 138 4.40 9.90 -1.62
C SER A 138 3.63 9.85 -0.30
N LEU A 139 4.34 9.80 0.83
CA LEU A 139 3.75 9.81 2.17
C LEU A 139 3.81 11.21 2.78
N TYR A 140 5.02 11.71 2.97
CA TYR A 140 5.29 13.00 3.60
C TYR A 140 6.72 13.39 3.24
N SER A 141 6.92 14.62 2.78
CA SER A 141 8.17 15.02 2.12
C SER A 141 9.45 14.71 2.89
N THR A 142 9.46 14.86 4.23
CA THR A 142 10.66 14.55 5.02
C THR A 142 10.91 13.05 5.16
N TRP A 143 9.86 12.23 5.16
CA TRP A 143 9.97 10.77 5.17
C TRP A 143 10.34 10.26 3.78
N ASP A 144 9.75 10.85 2.73
CA ASP A 144 10.07 10.56 1.35
C ASP A 144 11.56 10.82 1.07
N ALA A 145 12.12 11.94 1.56
CA ALA A 145 13.53 12.27 1.41
C ALA A 145 14.47 11.25 2.10
N GLU A 146 14.07 10.72 3.25
CA GLU A 146 14.87 9.78 4.03
C GLU A 146 14.81 8.35 3.44
N PHE A 147 13.61 7.86 3.17
CA PHE A 147 13.39 6.46 2.77
C PHE A 147 13.43 6.25 1.26
N TYR A 148 13.02 7.25 0.47
CA TYR A 148 12.97 7.18 -0.99
C TYR A 148 13.53 8.46 -1.65
N PRO A 149 14.82 8.78 -1.46
CA PRO A 149 15.42 10.00 -1.98
C PRO A 149 15.29 10.13 -3.51
N ASP A 150 15.31 9.03 -4.25
CA ASP A 150 15.06 9.00 -5.69
C ASP A 150 13.64 9.50 -6.04
N MET A 151 12.63 9.11 -5.27
CA MET A 151 11.26 9.62 -5.44
C MET A 151 11.18 11.09 -5.04
N TYR A 152 11.80 11.47 -3.92
CA TYR A 152 11.81 12.85 -3.45
C TYR A 152 12.39 13.82 -4.50
N HIS A 153 13.49 13.43 -5.14
CA HIS A 153 14.18 14.28 -6.12
C HIS A 153 13.62 14.20 -7.53
N ASN A 154 12.98 13.11 -7.92
CA ASN A 154 12.51 12.91 -9.30
C ASN A 154 10.99 12.86 -9.43
N GLY A 155 10.25 12.97 -8.33
CA GLY A 155 8.80 13.07 -8.30
C GLY A 155 8.12 11.77 -7.90
N SER A 156 6.89 11.90 -7.44
CA SER A 156 5.98 10.77 -7.19
C SER A 156 5.38 10.23 -8.49
N GLN A 157 4.61 9.16 -8.38
CA GLN A 157 3.89 8.53 -9.49
C GLN A 157 2.49 8.13 -9.03
N LEU A 158 1.55 8.13 -9.97
CA LEU A 158 0.25 7.49 -9.84
C LEU A 158 0.19 6.31 -10.80
N PHE A 159 -0.11 5.12 -10.30
CA PHE A 159 -0.26 3.90 -11.09
C PHE A 159 -1.58 3.20 -10.77
N LYS A 160 -1.96 2.24 -11.62
CA LYS A 160 -3.25 1.54 -11.55
C LYS A 160 -3.03 0.04 -11.42
N ILE A 161 -3.79 -0.59 -10.55
CA ILE A 161 -3.86 -2.03 -10.33
C ILE A 161 -5.26 -2.49 -10.75
N ASN A 162 -5.32 -3.46 -11.64
CA ASN A 162 -6.55 -4.13 -12.05
C ASN A 162 -6.84 -5.27 -11.05
N ILE A 163 -8.10 -5.42 -10.68
CA ILE A 163 -8.56 -6.45 -9.74
C ILE A 163 -9.44 -7.43 -10.51
N ASN A 164 -8.98 -8.67 -10.63
CA ASN A 164 -9.65 -9.75 -11.37
C ASN A 164 -9.74 -11.02 -10.52
N ASN A 165 -10.93 -11.33 -9.99
CA ASN A 165 -11.15 -12.51 -9.11
C ASN A 165 -10.11 -12.59 -7.97
N ASP A 166 -10.01 -11.52 -7.18
CA ASP A 166 -9.03 -11.35 -6.08
C ASP A 166 -7.55 -11.33 -6.49
N ARG A 167 -7.25 -11.41 -7.79
CA ARG A 167 -5.90 -11.20 -8.31
C ARG A 167 -5.65 -9.72 -8.56
N LEU A 168 -4.64 -9.19 -7.87
CA LEU A 168 -4.11 -7.85 -8.08
C LEU A 168 -3.08 -7.88 -9.21
N GLU A 169 -3.31 -7.11 -10.27
CA GLU A 169 -2.43 -7.05 -11.44
C GLU A 169 -2.06 -5.60 -11.76
N LEU A 170 -0.76 -5.29 -11.82
CA LEU A 170 -0.32 -3.96 -12.22
C LEU A 170 -0.71 -3.69 -13.68
N ASP A 171 -1.31 -2.54 -13.95
CA ASP A 171 -1.47 -2.05 -15.31
C ASP A 171 -0.15 -1.47 -15.82
N GLU A 172 0.61 -2.29 -16.56
CA GLU A 172 1.92 -1.92 -17.10
C GLU A 172 1.86 -0.80 -18.16
N GLN A 173 0.66 -0.38 -18.57
CA GLN A 173 0.42 0.67 -19.57
C GLN A 173 -0.05 1.99 -18.95
N PHE A 174 -0.29 2.05 -17.63
CA PHE A 174 -0.79 3.25 -16.95
C PHE A 174 0.16 3.75 -15.88
N VAL A 175 0.76 4.92 -16.13
CA VAL A 175 1.47 5.70 -15.12
C VAL A 175 1.29 7.19 -15.41
N VAL A 176 0.97 7.96 -14.38
CA VAL A 176 1.15 9.41 -14.38
C VAL A 176 2.41 9.69 -13.57
N ASP A 177 3.40 10.28 -14.23
CA ASP A 177 4.71 10.58 -13.65
C ASP A 177 4.77 12.08 -13.36
N PHE A 178 4.83 12.44 -12.08
CA PHE A 178 4.85 13.83 -11.62
C PHE A 178 6.27 14.42 -11.56
N GLY A 179 7.25 13.81 -12.24
CA GLY A 179 8.63 14.29 -12.28
C GLY A 179 8.84 15.52 -13.16
N ASP A 180 8.05 15.67 -14.22
CA ASP A 180 8.21 16.71 -15.24
C ASP A 180 7.16 17.84 -15.10
N GLU A 181 6.62 18.06 -13.90
CA GLU A 181 5.64 19.13 -13.64
C GLU A 181 6.27 20.53 -13.84
N PRO A 182 5.48 21.57 -14.17
CA PRO A 182 6.02 22.88 -14.58
C PRO A 182 6.97 23.58 -13.59
N ASN A 183 6.83 23.27 -12.29
CA ASN A 183 7.67 23.83 -11.22
C ASN A 183 8.67 22.82 -10.64
N GLY A 184 8.92 21.74 -11.38
CA GLY A 184 9.77 20.63 -10.96
C GLY A 184 8.98 19.49 -10.30
N PRO A 185 9.70 18.45 -9.85
CA PRO A 185 9.11 17.21 -9.36
C PRO A 185 8.09 17.40 -8.25
N THR A 186 6.93 16.78 -8.38
CA THR A 186 5.80 16.90 -7.44
C THR A 186 5.55 15.60 -6.69
N LEU A 187 5.21 15.73 -5.41
CA LEU A 187 4.89 14.66 -4.48
C LEU A 187 3.37 14.56 -4.29
N ALA A 188 2.72 13.83 -5.19
CA ALA A 188 1.28 13.58 -5.20
C ALA A 188 0.92 12.58 -4.09
N HIS A 189 -0.04 12.99 -3.27
CA HIS A 189 -0.51 12.24 -2.11
C HIS A 189 -1.92 11.73 -2.36
N GLU A 190 -2.95 12.48 -1.98
CA GLU A 190 -4.34 12.06 -2.12
C GLU A 190 -4.90 12.26 -3.54
N MET A 191 -5.80 11.37 -3.94
CA MET A 191 -6.53 11.45 -5.21
C MET A 191 -8.04 11.32 -4.97
N ARG A 192 -8.82 12.08 -5.73
CA ARG A 192 -10.29 12.10 -5.66
C ARG A 192 -10.89 11.85 -7.03
N TYR A 193 -11.94 11.03 -7.09
CA TYR A 193 -12.68 10.86 -8.35
C TYR A 193 -13.68 11.99 -8.57
N PRO A 194 -13.88 12.46 -9.81
CA PRO A 194 -14.78 13.57 -10.10
C PRO A 194 -16.25 13.37 -9.66
N ASN A 195 -16.69 12.11 -9.49
CA ASN A 195 -18.08 11.75 -9.18
C ASN A 195 -18.22 11.00 -7.84
N GLY A 196 -17.23 11.13 -6.96
CA GLY A 196 -17.19 10.38 -5.71
C GLY A 196 -16.44 9.06 -5.82
N ASP A 197 -15.92 8.63 -4.68
CA ASP A 197 -15.07 7.46 -4.51
C ASP A 197 -15.32 6.81 -3.14
N CYS A 198 -14.66 5.69 -2.88
CA CYS A 198 -14.90 4.89 -1.68
C CYS A 198 -14.52 5.60 -0.37
N THR A 199 -13.88 6.77 -0.42
CA THR A 199 -13.44 7.53 0.75
C THR A 199 -14.07 8.92 0.86
N SER A 200 -14.74 9.42 -0.18
CA SER A 200 -15.36 10.75 -0.18
C SER A 200 -16.82 10.78 0.27
N ASP A 201 -17.58 9.71 0.05
CA ASP A 201 -19.04 9.73 0.18
C ASP A 201 -19.55 8.83 1.32
N ILE A 202 -20.50 9.37 2.08
CA ILE A 202 -21.22 8.63 3.12
C ILE A 202 -22.67 8.47 2.65
N TRP A 203 -23.13 7.23 2.55
CA TRP A 203 -24.48 6.88 2.11
C TRP A 203 -25.39 6.69 3.34
N ILE A 204 -26.63 7.22 3.30
CA ILE A 204 -27.62 7.20 4.40
C ILE A 204 -28.75 6.21 4.10
#